data_AF-A0A2L2LBY3-F1
#
_entry.id   AF-A0A2L2LBY3-F1
#
_cell.length_a   1.000
_cell.length_b   1.000
_cell.length_c   1.000
_cell.angle_alpha   90.00
_cell.angle_beta   90.00
_cell.angle_gamma   90.00
#
_symmetry.space_group_name_H-M   'P 1'
#
loop_
_entity.id
_entity.type
_entity.pdbx_description
1 polymer ?
#
loop_
_entity_poly.entity_id
_entity_poly.type
_entity_poly.pdbx_seq_one_letter_code
_entity_poly.pdbx_strand_id
1 'polypeptide(L)' 'MTYRSSIAAYDLFRAGRDTSDIAYLLNITEAEALKQISQSRSAKLGLSDPYERQSVPVGERASAKVPFAGRVPAVSRAGR' A
#
# COMPACT_ATOMS: atom_id res chain seq x y z
N MET A 1 8.83 -32.80 2.51
CA MET A 1 8.39 -31.40 2.57
C MET A 1 7.03 -31.26 1.90
N THR A 2 5.96 -31.14 2.67
CA THR A 2 4.65 -30.73 2.16
C THR A 2 4.72 -29.24 1.83
N TYR A 3 5.02 -28.91 0.57
CA TYR A 3 4.80 -27.57 0.04
C TYR A 3 3.28 -27.35 -0.03
N ARG A 4 2.68 -26.96 1.09
CA ARG A 4 1.42 -26.21 1.01
C ARG A 4 1.82 -24.88 0.39
N SER A 5 1.56 -24.75 -0.91
CA SER A 5 1.56 -23.47 -1.60
C SER A 5 0.49 -22.60 -0.93
N SER A 6 0.84 -21.96 0.19
CA SER A 6 0.00 -20.96 0.83
C SER A 6 -0.03 -19.80 -0.15
N ILE A 7 -1.13 -19.68 -0.88
CA ILE A 7 -1.37 -18.57 -1.79
C ILE A 7 -1.21 -17.28 -0.97
N ALA A 8 -0.22 -16.46 -1.33
CA ALA A 8 0.00 -15.19 -0.65
C ALA A 8 -0.99 -14.15 -1.16
N ALA A 9 -1.39 -13.21 -0.29
CA ALA A 9 -2.23 -12.06 -0.67
C ALA A 9 -1.66 -11.30 -1.90
N TYR A 10 -0.33 -11.22 -1.98
CA TYR A 10 0.36 -10.59 -3.09
C TYR A 10 0.19 -11.32 -4.44
N ASP A 11 0.11 -12.65 -4.45
CA ASP A 11 -0.08 -13.43 -5.68
C ASP A 11 -1.50 -13.26 -6.23
N LEU A 12 -2.50 -13.24 -5.35
CA LEU A 12 -3.89 -12.95 -5.71
C LEU A 12 -4.05 -11.52 -6.24
N PHE A 13 -3.38 -10.55 -5.61
CA PHE A 13 -3.33 -9.18 -6.10
C PHE A 13 -2.74 -9.10 -7.51
N ARG A 14 -1.66 -9.84 -7.79
CA ARG A 14 -1.08 -9.92 -9.14
C ARG A 14 -1.98 -10.61 -10.16
N ALA A 15 -2.85 -11.51 -9.70
CA ALA A 15 -3.88 -12.13 -10.54
C ALA A 15 -5.07 -11.20 -10.81
N GLY A 16 -5.06 -9.96 -10.29
CA GLY A 16 -6.11 -8.96 -10.53
C GLY A 16 -7.24 -8.99 -9.52
N ARG A 17 -7.09 -9.72 -8.40
CA ARG A 17 -8.06 -9.67 -7.30
C ARG A 17 -7.92 -8.37 -6.51
N ASP A 18 -9.06 -7.79 -6.14
CA ASP A 18 -9.10 -6.65 -5.23
C ASP A 18 -8.89 -7.07 -3.76
N THR A 19 -8.74 -6.09 -2.88
CA THR A 19 -8.47 -6.31 -1.46
C THR A 19 -9.61 -7.01 -0.72
N SER A 20 -10.86 -6.73 -1.09
CA SER A 20 -12.04 -7.40 -0.53
C SER A 20 -12.11 -8.88 -0.90
N ASP A 21 -11.87 -9.23 -2.17
CA ASP A 21 -11.80 -10.60 -2.66
C ASP A 21 -10.68 -11.38 -1.96
N ILE A 22 -9.51 -10.76 -1.82
CA ILE A 22 -8.35 -11.37 -1.16
C ILE A 22 -8.64 -11.62 0.32
N ALA A 23 -9.24 -10.65 1.00
CA ALA A 23 -9.64 -10.77 2.40
C ALA A 23 -10.60 -11.95 2.61
N TYR A 24 -11.59 -12.07 1.74
CA TYR A 24 -12.54 -13.18 1.74
C TYR A 24 -11.85 -14.53 1.50
N LEU A 25 -11.02 -14.64 0.46
CA LEU A 25 -10.34 -15.89 0.09
C LEU A 25 -9.33 -16.37 1.14
N LEU A 26 -8.67 -15.44 1.83
CA LEU A 26 -7.68 -15.75 2.86
C LEU A 26 -8.24 -15.76 4.28
N ASN A 27 -9.53 -15.45 4.44
CA ASN A 27 -10.20 -15.34 5.74
C ASN A 27 -9.46 -14.39 6.71
N ILE A 28 -9.09 -13.22 6.20
CA ILE A 28 -8.46 -12.12 6.94
C ILE A 28 -9.27 -10.84 6.75
N THR A 29 -8.97 -9.79 7.51
CA THR A 29 -9.58 -8.48 7.28
C THR A 29 -9.01 -7.82 6.01
N GLU A 30 -9.77 -6.92 5.40
CA GLU A 30 -9.30 -6.15 4.24
C GLU A 30 -8.05 -5.31 4.57
N ALA A 31 -7.98 -4.78 5.80
CA ALA A 31 -6.81 -4.07 6.29
C ALA A 31 -5.55 -4.97 6.34
N GLU A 32 -5.71 -6.22 6.77
CA GLU A 32 -4.60 -7.19 6.79
C GLU A 32 -4.19 -7.60 5.38
N ALA A 33 -5.15 -7.78 4.46
CA ALA A 33 -4.86 -8.04 3.05
C ALA A 33 -4.03 -6.90 2.45
N LEU A 34 -4.47 -5.65 2.64
CA LEU A 34 -3.76 -4.46 2.18
C LEU A 34 -2.35 -4.36 2.81
N LYS A 35 -2.23 -4.67 4.10
CA LYS A 35 -0.94 -4.69 4.81
C LYS A 35 0.02 -5.68 4.17
N GLN A 36 -0.40 -6.93 3.98
CA GLN A 36 0.42 -7.98 3.39
C GLN A 36 0.86 -7.63 1.95
N ILE A 37 -0.04 -7.07 1.13
CA ILE A 37 0.27 -6.64 -0.23
C ILE A 37 1.32 -5.54 -0.22
N SER A 38 1.14 -4.52 0.63
CA SER A 38 2.02 -3.35 0.72
C SER A 38 3.41 -3.71 1.25
N GLN A 39 3.50 -4.58 2.27
CA GLN A 39 4.76 -5.14 2.76
C GLN A 39 5.48 -5.92 1.66
N SER A 40 4.76 -6.80 0.96
CA SER A 40 5.32 -7.61 -0.13
C SER A 40 5.82 -6.75 -1.29
N ARG A 41 5.10 -5.68 -1.67
CA ARG A 41 5.53 -4.74 -2.71
C ARG A 41 6.78 -3.98 -2.30
N SER A 42 6.81 -3.48 -1.06
CA SER A 42 7.94 -2.71 -0.55
C SER A 42 9.20 -3.57 -0.52
N ALA A 43 9.10 -4.81 -0.04
CA ALA A 43 10.20 -5.78 -0.07
C ALA A 43 10.70 -6.04 -1.51
N LYS A 44 9.80 -6.21 -2.48
CA LYS A 44 10.19 -6.40 -3.90
C LYS A 44 10.86 -5.19 -4.53
N LEU A 45 10.56 -3.99 -4.03
CA LEU A 45 11.16 -2.73 -4.48
C LEU A 45 12.45 -2.39 -3.70
N GLY A 46 12.83 -3.19 -2.69
CA GLY A 46 13.93 -2.87 -1.79
C GLY A 46 13.66 -1.65 -0.90
N LEU A 47 12.39 -1.34 -0.65
CA LEU A 47 11.96 -0.26 0.23
C LEU A 47 11.70 -0.77 1.65
N SER A 48 11.80 0.13 2.63
CA SER A 48 11.45 -0.14 4.03
C SER A 48 9.98 -0.55 4.18
N ASP A 49 9.66 -1.29 5.25
CA ASP A 49 8.28 -1.70 5.55
C ASP A 49 7.41 -0.46 5.85
N PRO A 50 6.32 -0.24 5.10
CA PRO A 50 5.45 0.93 5.30
C PRO A 50 4.68 0.91 6.63
N TYR A 51 4.65 -0.23 7.33
CA TYR A 51 4.02 -0.38 8.65
C TYR A 51 5.02 -0.57 9.79
N GLU A 52 6.33 -0.51 9.50
CA GLU A 52 7.32 -0.35 10.57
C GLU A 52 7.05 0.98 11.28
N ARG A 53 6.74 0.90 12.58
CA ARG A 53 6.61 2.10 13.40
C ARG A 53 8.00 2.72 13.51
N GLN A 54 8.22 3.83 12.80
CA GLN A 54 9.30 4.73 13.14
C GLN A 54 9.12 5.12 14.60
N SER A 55 10.10 4.82 15.44
CA SER A 55 10.17 5.27 16.82
C SER A 55 10.48 6.77 16.84
N VAL A 56 9.63 7.58 16.23
CA VAL A 56 9.68 9.03 16.39
C VAL A 56 9.22 9.34 17.82
N PRO A 57 10.03 10.06 18.62
CA PRO A 57 9.61 10.53 19.93
C PRO A 57 8.26 11.23 19.80
N VAL A 58 7.34 10.96 20.74
CA VAL A 58 5.94 11.39 20.70
C VAL A 58 5.78 12.93 20.58
N GLY A 59 6.83 13.72 20.77
CA GLY A 59 6.85 15.17 20.58
C GLY A 59 7.20 15.69 19.18
N GLU A 60 7.66 14.84 18.26
CA GLU A 60 8.20 15.27 16.95
C GLU A 60 7.43 14.62 15.78
N ARG A 61 6.14 14.33 16.00
CA ARG A 61 5.22 14.01 14.89
C ARG A 61 4.99 15.28 14.08
N ALA A 62 5.99 15.68 13.29
CA ALA A 62 5.77 16.59 12.18
C ALA A 62 4.66 15.97 11.33
N SER A 63 3.52 16.66 11.30
CA SER A 63 2.39 16.34 10.43
C SER A 63 2.96 16.07 9.05
N ALA A 64 3.05 14.81 8.66
CA ALA A 64 3.50 14.42 7.34
C ALA A 64 2.41 14.90 6.38
N LYS A 65 2.51 16.17 5.98
CA LYS A 65 1.85 16.69 4.79
C LYS A 65 2.33 15.80 3.66
N VAL A 66 1.55 14.80 3.30
CA VAL A 66 1.71 14.09 2.03
C VAL A 66 1.45 15.15 0.96
N PRO A 67 2.45 15.63 0.21
CA PRO A 67 2.17 16.60 -0.83
C PRO A 67 1.42 15.86 -1.93
N PHE A 68 0.16 16.24 -2.16
CA PHE A 68 -0.56 15.84 -3.36
C PHE A 68 0.12 16.51 -4.56
N ALA A 69 0.98 15.76 -5.26
CA ALA A 69 1.60 16.19 -6.51
C ALA A 69 0.59 16.10 -7.67
N GLY A 70 -0.57 16.74 -7.51
CA GLY A 70 -1.50 16.95 -8.61
C GLY A 70 -0.91 17.98 -9.55
N ARG A 71 -0.50 17.58 -10.76
CA ARG A 71 -0.30 18.52 -11.87
C ARG A 71 -1.62 19.22 -12.14
N VAL A 72 -1.79 20.43 -11.64
CA VAL A 72 -2.83 21.34 -12.15
C VAL A 72 -2.42 21.74 -13.58
N PRO A 73 -3.23 21.45 -14.61
CA PRO A 73 -2.99 22.04 -15.92
C PRO A 73 -3.19 23.56 -15.80
N ALA A 74 -2.19 24.33 -16.20
CA ALA A 74 -2.30 25.77 -16.30
C ALA A 74 -3.38 26.10 -17.34
N VAL A 75 -4.59 26.43 -16.88
CA VAL A 75 -5.58 27.11 -17.72
C VAL A 75 -5.08 28.54 -17.90
N SER A 76 -4.29 28.74 -18.95
CA SER A 76 -4.11 30.04 -19.56
C SER A 76 -5.39 30.35 -20.33
N ARG A 77 -6.26 31.20 -19.78
CA ARG A 77 -7.31 31.83 -20.57
C ARG A 77 -6.96 33.29 -20.78
N ALA A 78 -6.31 33.54 -21.91
CA ALA A 78 -6.15 34.87 -22.49
C ALA A 78 -7.42 35.26 -23.26
N GLY A 79 -7.77 36.54 -23.23
CA GLY A 79 -8.82 37.18 -24.03
C GLY A 79 -10.21 37.10 -23.39
N ARG A 80 -11.03 38.16 -23.38
CA ARG A 80 -11.05 39.39 -24.17
C ARG A 80 -11.80 40.45 -23.37
#